data_AF-A0A944KSN4-F1
#
_entry.id   AF-A0A944KSN4-F1
#
_cell.length_a   1.000
_cell.length_b   1.000
_cell.length_c   1.000
_cell.angle_alpha   90.00
_cell.angle_beta   90.00
_cell.angle_gamma   90.00
#
_symmetry.space_group_name_H-M   'P 1'
#
loop_
_entity.id
_entity.type
_entity.pdbx_description
1 polymer ?
#
loop_
_entity_poly.entity_id
_entity_poly.type
_entity_poly.pdbx_seq_one_letter_code
_entity_poly.pdbx_strand_id
1 'polypeptide(L)'
;MSVAGQGQTTEPGGTPLAEFYDDLPEEWRYGHAGADPGNREIHEIRVGVLVSRQQMDTLRDELARVACPDPDHASPCPTPWASGYTEAEGEYLEQRYGDLRESVNS
;
A
#
# COMPACT_ATOMS: atom_id res chain seq x y z
N MET A 1 4.43 -17.36 -9.87
CA MET A 1 4.78 -15.93 -9.97
C MET A 1 4.35 -15.31 -8.65
N SER A 2 5.29 -15.17 -7.70
CA SER A 2 4.98 -14.67 -6.35
C SER A 2 4.96 -13.16 -6.41
N VAL A 3 3.78 -12.55 -6.30
CA VAL A 3 3.67 -11.12 -6.01
C VAL A 3 4.18 -10.96 -4.59
N ALA A 4 5.29 -10.23 -4.41
CA ALA A 4 5.95 -10.02 -3.14
C ALA A 4 5.05 -9.23 -2.18
N GLY A 5 4.10 -9.92 -1.54
CA GLY A 5 3.31 -9.42 -0.43
C GLY A 5 3.98 -9.76 0.89
N GLN A 6 5.19 -9.24 1.14
CA GLN A 6 5.80 -9.28 2.46
C GLN A 6 6.55 -7.97 2.72
N GLY A 7 5.89 -7.10 3.52
CA GLY A 7 6.44 -6.06 4.38
C GLY A 7 7.85 -5.55 4.09
N GLN A 8 8.06 -4.89 2.96
CA GLN A 8 9.22 -4.02 2.80
C GLN A 8 8.75 -2.59 2.99
N THR A 9 8.76 -2.15 4.25
CA THR A 9 8.74 -0.74 4.59
C THR A 9 9.88 -0.07 3.81
N THR A 10 9.62 1.02 3.10
CA THR A 10 10.72 1.95 2.82
C THR A 10 11.06 2.59 4.17
N GLU A 11 11.91 1.92 4.93
CA GLU A 11 12.54 2.49 6.11
C GLU A 11 13.17 3.85 5.75
N PRO A 12 13.41 4.75 6.73
CA PRO A 12 14.17 5.96 6.48
C PRO A 12 15.54 5.61 5.85
N GLY A 13 15.75 6.00 4.60
CA GLY A 13 16.96 5.65 3.81
C GLY A 13 16.80 4.49 2.82
N GLY A 14 15.61 3.87 2.73
CA GLY A 14 15.26 2.92 1.68
C GLY A 14 14.89 3.61 0.36
N THR A 15 15.02 2.88 -0.75
CA THR A 15 14.58 3.32 -2.08
C THR A 15 13.09 3.67 -2.04
N PRO A 16 12.66 4.84 -2.54
CA PRO A 16 11.26 5.20 -2.65
C PRO A 16 10.44 4.14 -3.39
N LEU A 17 9.20 3.91 -2.97
CA LEU A 17 8.36 2.87 -3.58
C LEU A 17 8.14 3.11 -5.08
N ALA A 18 8.06 4.37 -5.51
CA ALA A 18 7.98 4.71 -6.93
C ALA A 18 9.20 4.22 -7.70
N GLU A 19 10.41 4.50 -7.21
CA GLU A 19 11.67 4.08 -7.83
C GLU A 19 11.80 2.55 -7.89
N PHE A 20 11.34 1.85 -6.85
CA PHE A 20 11.29 0.38 -6.85
C PHE A 20 10.44 -0.19 -8.00
N TYR A 21 9.47 0.58 -8.50
CA TYR A 21 8.49 0.18 -9.50
C TYR A 21 8.63 0.93 -10.83
N ASP A 22 9.76 1.61 -11.08
CA ASP A 22 9.99 2.38 -12.31
C ASP A 22 9.91 1.51 -13.58
N ASP A 23 10.20 0.21 -13.48
CA ASP A 23 10.18 -0.73 -14.60
C ASP A 23 8.77 -1.29 -14.93
N LEU A 24 7.75 -0.99 -14.13
CA LEU A 24 6.38 -1.50 -14.33
C LEU A 24 5.79 -1.25 -15.73
N PRO A 25 5.99 -0.07 -16.36
CA PRO A 25 5.49 0.16 -17.71
C PRO A 25 6.12 -0.81 -18.73
N GLU A 26 7.39 -1.20 -18.56
CA GLU A 26 8.05 -2.19 -19.41
C GLU A 26 7.56 -3.60 -19.13
N GLU A 27 7.47 -4.00 -17.86
CA GLU A 27 6.98 -5.33 -17.47
C GLU A 27 5.56 -5.60 -17.98
N TRP A 28 4.67 -4.61 -17.90
CA TRP A 28 3.28 -4.77 -18.36
C TRP A 28 3.18 -5.04 -19.87
N ARG A 29 4.09 -4.49 -20.68
CA ARG A 29 4.07 -4.66 -22.15
C ARG A 29 4.24 -6.12 -22.56
N TYR A 30 4.92 -6.95 -21.78
CA TYR A 30 5.09 -8.38 -22.08
C TYR A 30 3.76 -9.12 -22.21
N GLY A 31 2.72 -8.70 -21.47
CA GLY A 31 1.37 -9.28 -21.54
C GLY A 31 0.40 -8.55 -22.47
N HIS A 32 0.80 -7.40 -23.01
CA HIS A 32 -0.12 -6.44 -23.64
C HIS A 32 0.52 -5.81 -24.88
N ALA A 33 0.88 -6.66 -25.84
CA ALA A 33 1.57 -6.25 -27.06
C ALA A 33 0.79 -5.18 -27.85
N GLY A 34 1.46 -4.07 -28.17
CA GLY A 34 0.90 -2.98 -28.97
C GLY A 34 -0.02 -2.01 -28.21
N ALA A 35 -0.29 -2.24 -26.93
CA ALA A 35 -1.03 -1.29 -26.10
C ALA A 35 -0.09 -0.26 -25.46
N ASP A 36 -0.53 1.00 -25.41
CA ASP A 36 0.18 2.06 -24.70
C ASP A 36 0.07 1.82 -23.18
N PRO A 37 1.20 1.72 -22.46
CA PRO A 37 1.13 1.61 -21.03
C PRO A 37 0.59 2.85 -20.31
N GLY A 38 0.62 4.03 -20.95
CA GLY A 38 0.47 5.29 -20.24
C GLY A 38 1.59 5.48 -19.21
N ASN A 39 1.32 6.28 -18.17
CA ASN A 39 2.33 6.61 -17.18
C ASN A 39 2.60 5.51 -16.14
N ARG A 40 1.62 4.62 -15.87
CA ARG A 40 1.66 3.59 -14.79
C ARG A 40 2.52 3.99 -13.59
N GLU A 41 2.21 5.14 -13.03
CA GLU A 41 2.85 5.65 -11.83
C GLU A 41 2.32 4.91 -10.60
N ILE A 42 3.21 4.62 -9.65
CA ILE A 42 2.82 4.16 -8.34
C ILE A 42 2.47 5.37 -7.47
N HIS A 43 1.26 5.33 -6.91
CA HIS A 43 0.81 6.28 -5.91
C HIS A 43 0.79 5.59 -4.54
N GLU A 44 1.54 6.12 -3.59
CA GLU A 44 1.57 5.63 -2.22
C GLU A 44 0.79 6.56 -1.29
N ILE A 45 -0.10 5.97 -0.47
CA ILE A 45 -0.83 6.67 0.58
C ILE A 45 -0.45 6.05 1.92
N ARG A 46 0.05 6.88 2.85
CA ARG A 46 0.41 6.48 4.22
C ARG A 46 -0.43 7.23 5.23
N VAL A 47 -1.02 6.49 6.17
CA VAL A 47 -1.89 7.04 7.22
C VAL A 47 -1.51 6.41 8.55
N GLY A 48 -1.31 7.21 9.58
CA GLY A 48 -1.20 6.74 10.95
C GLY A 48 -2.59 6.61 11.58
N VAL A 49 -2.87 5.50 12.25
CA VAL A 49 -4.13 5.25 12.96
C VAL A 49 -3.87 4.71 14.36
N LEU A 50 -4.67 5.14 15.34
CA LEU A 50 -4.64 4.61 16.70
C LEU A 50 -5.89 3.76 16.93
N VAL A 51 -5.76 2.45 16.73
CA VAL A 51 -6.87 1.49 16.77
C VAL A 51 -6.45 0.17 17.41
N SER A 52 -7.41 -0.59 17.92
CA SER A 52 -7.17 -1.98 18.34
C SER A 52 -6.91 -2.88 17.12
N ARG A 53 -6.31 -4.06 17.36
CA ARG A 53 -6.09 -5.09 16.34
C ARG A 53 -7.37 -5.42 15.55
N GLN A 54 -8.48 -5.64 16.25
CA GLN A 54 -9.77 -5.96 15.63
C GLN A 54 -10.31 -4.82 14.74
N GLN A 55 -10.12 -3.58 15.18
CA GLN A 55 -10.49 -2.41 14.38
C GLN A 55 -9.59 -2.26 13.15
N MET A 56 -8.30 -2.59 13.26
CA MET A 56 -7.39 -2.61 12.12
C MET A 56 -7.83 -3.67 11.09
N ASP A 57 -8.17 -4.88 11.53
CA ASP A 57 -8.65 -5.93 10.62
C ASP A 57 -9.92 -5.48 9.87
N THR A 58 -10.86 -4.84 10.58
CA THR A 58 -12.08 -4.27 9.98
C THR A 58 -11.75 -3.18 8.96
N LEU A 59 -10.87 -2.24 9.32
CA LEU A 59 -10.45 -1.16 8.43
C LEU A 59 -9.76 -1.69 7.16
N ARG A 60 -9.02 -2.80 7.24
CA ARG A 60 -8.41 -3.44 6.05
C ARG A 60 -9.45 -4.02 5.11
N ASP A 61 -10.47 -4.68 5.65
CA ASP A 61 -11.56 -5.22 4.84
C ASP A 61 -12.36 -4.11 4.16
N GLU A 62 -12.60 -2.99 4.84
CA GLU A 62 -13.26 -1.81 4.28
C GLU A 62 -12.40 -1.15 3.21
N LEU A 63 -11.10 -0.95 3.47
CA LEU A 63 -10.16 -0.40 2.50
C LEU A 63 -10.13 -1.24 1.22
N ALA A 64 -10.18 -2.56 1.34
CA ALA A 64 -10.21 -3.46 0.19
C ALA A 64 -11.44 -3.26 -0.70
N ARG A 65 -12.61 -3.04 -0.09
CA ARG A 65 -13.86 -2.75 -0.80
C ARG A 65 -13.87 -1.38 -1.46
N VAL A 66 -13.15 -0.42 -0.91
CA VAL A 66 -13.00 0.92 -1.51
C VAL A 66 -12.02 0.88 -2.68
N ALA A 67 -10.89 0.18 -2.53
CA ALA A 67 -9.85 0.10 -3.55
C ALA A 67 -10.24 -0.81 -4.73
N CYS A 68 -11.03 -1.85 -4.48
CA CYS A 68 -11.50 -2.78 -5.51
C CYS A 68 -12.99 -2.54 -5.83
N PRO A 69 -13.35 -2.06 -7.03
CA PRO A 69 -14.74 -1.78 -7.38
C PRO A 69 -15.63 -3.04 -7.46
N ASP A 70 -15.03 -4.21 -7.59
CA ASP A 70 -15.69 -5.52 -7.60
C ASP A 70 -14.83 -6.50 -6.78
N PRO A 71 -15.09 -6.78 -5.50
CA PRO A 71 -14.23 -7.65 -4.70
C PRO A 71 -14.35 -9.14 -5.05
N ASP A 72 -15.38 -9.55 -5.81
CA ASP A 72 -15.68 -10.96 -6.09
C ASP A 72 -15.16 -11.41 -7.48
N HIS A 73 -14.44 -10.55 -8.20
CA HIS A 73 -13.85 -10.91 -9.50
C HIS A 73 -12.82 -12.05 -9.39
N ALA A 74 -12.65 -12.79 -10.48
CA ALA A 74 -11.62 -13.82 -10.57
C ALA A 74 -10.23 -13.17 -10.67
N SER A 75 -9.31 -13.56 -9.79
CA SER A 75 -7.91 -13.09 -9.78
C SER A 75 -7.23 -13.28 -11.16
N PRO A 76 -6.39 -12.32 -11.62
CA PRO A 76 -5.93 -11.13 -10.91
C PRO A 76 -6.87 -9.92 -11.01
N CYS A 77 -6.75 -9.01 -10.03
CA CYS A 77 -7.53 -7.77 -10.02
C CYS A 77 -7.19 -6.86 -11.21
N PRO A 78 -8.20 -6.32 -11.93
CA PRO A 78 -7.96 -5.42 -13.05
C PRO A 78 -7.41 -4.05 -12.60
N THR A 79 -7.60 -3.68 -11.33
CA THR A 79 -7.01 -2.50 -10.70
C THR A 79 -5.98 -2.98 -9.68
N PRO A 80 -4.70 -3.12 -10.05
CA PRO A 80 -3.69 -3.65 -9.13
C PRO A 80 -3.45 -2.64 -7.99
N TRP A 81 -3.76 -3.06 -6.76
CA TRP A 81 -3.47 -2.31 -5.54
C TRP A 81 -2.96 -3.27 -4.46
N ALA A 82 -2.25 -2.74 -3.47
CA ALA A 82 -1.80 -3.49 -2.30
C ALA A 82 -1.97 -2.62 -1.06
N SER A 83 -2.16 -3.26 0.09
CA SER A 83 -2.13 -2.59 1.39
C SER A 83 -1.32 -3.40 2.39
N GLY A 84 -0.69 -2.70 3.34
CA GLY A 84 0.04 -3.27 4.45
C GLY A 84 -0.03 -2.32 5.63
N TYR A 85 0.29 -2.84 6.81
CA TYR A 85 0.45 -2.02 8.01
C TYR A 85 1.64 -2.55 8.82
N THR A 86 2.24 -1.65 9.59
CA THR A 86 3.21 -2.00 10.62
C THR A 86 2.65 -1.55 11.96
N GLU A 87 3.00 -2.27 13.02
CA GLU A 87 2.76 -1.79 14.37
C GLU A 87 3.72 -0.62 14.66
N ALA A 88 3.30 0.27 15.57
CA ALA A 88 4.02 1.51 15.86
C ALA A 88 5.29 1.22 16.69
N GLU A 89 6.31 0.69 16.02
CA GLU A 89 7.65 0.49 16.59
C GLU A 89 8.67 1.33 15.80
N GLY A 90 9.63 1.92 16.52
CA GLY A 90 10.74 2.67 15.92
C GLY A 90 10.60 4.20 15.98
N GLU A 91 11.77 4.88 16.03
CA GLU A 91 11.89 6.33 16.23
C GLU A 91 11.20 7.15 15.13
N TYR A 92 11.20 6.66 13.88
CA TYR A 92 10.57 7.33 12.75
C TYR A 92 9.05 7.41 12.90
N LEU A 93 8.40 6.29 13.26
CA LEU A 93 6.94 6.26 13.40
C LEU A 93 6.49 7.13 14.57
N GLU A 94 7.27 7.16 15.65
CA GLU A 94 7.02 8.06 16.77
C GLU A 94 7.12 9.53 16.35
N GLN A 95 8.18 9.90 15.63
CA GLN A 95 8.33 11.27 15.12
C GLN A 95 7.22 11.65 14.12
N ARG A 96 6.77 10.71 13.29
CA ARG A 96 5.81 10.96 12.21
C ARG A 96 4.36 11.00 12.70
N TYR A 97 4.01 10.18 13.70
CA TYR A 97 2.63 9.88 14.09
C TYR A 97 2.38 9.94 15.61
N GLY A 98 3.35 10.35 16.43
CA GLY A 98 3.22 10.40 17.90
C GLY A 98 2.02 11.21 18.38
N ASP A 99 1.73 12.33 17.73
CA ASP A 99 0.61 13.25 18.05
C ASP A 99 -0.76 12.57 18.04
N LEU A 100 -0.93 11.43 17.34
CA LEU A 100 -2.18 10.67 17.36
C LEU A 100 -2.53 10.20 18.78
N ARG A 101 -1.53 9.86 19.60
CA ARG A 101 -1.75 9.45 21.00
C ARG A 101 -2.12 10.63 21.88
N GLU A 102 -1.63 11.83 21.58
CA GLU A 102 -1.98 13.05 22.31
C GLU A 102 -3.43 13.47 22.03
N SER A 103 -3.87 13.32 20.77
CA SER A 103 -5.22 13.68 20.32
C SER A 103 -6.36 12.88 20.94
N VAL A 104 -6.09 11.65 21.41
CA VAL A 104 -7.09 10.78 22.05
C VAL A 104 -7.17 11.01 23.57
N ASN A 105 -6.17 11.68 24.16
CA ASN A 105 -6.10 11.93 25.61
C ASN A 105 -6.48 13.37 26.01
N SER A 106 -6.89 14.23 25.05
CA SER A 106 -7.49 15.56 25.29
C SER A 106 -9.01 15.51 25.26
#